data_AF-A0A4R5XDQ7-F1
#
_entry.id   AF-A0A4R5XDQ7-F1
#
_cell.length_a   1.000
_cell.length_b   1.000
_cell.length_c   1.000
_cell.angle_alpha   90.00
_cell.angle_beta   90.00
_cell.angle_gamma   90.00
#
_symmetry.space_group_name_H-M   'P 1'
#
loop_
_entity.id
_entity.type
_entity.pdbx_description
1 polymer ?
#
loop_
_entity_poly.entity_id
_entity_poly.type
_entity_poly.pdbx_seq_one_letter_code
_entity_poly.pdbx_strand_id
1 'polypeptide(L)'
;MGQLEALDGSLDILRENIAQRREHVQLLNNHWALQDGIRNIPHEILALIFQFAHSSGGNRAFRVTETLSLVCTRFRDICLQTPQMWSSLRNHFSLDKTRLNLNRSKDTTLDISIHHYYHDRPLGPKTTQFLETVIPHSPRWLSLDIYTEDSCLARIISKLPILQLPKLAMIRHVEETDEAKLANISILNGTCHLSHSLKVKT
;
A
#
# COMPACT_ATOMS: atom_id res chain seq x y z
N MET A 1 60.73 12.11 24.31
CA MET A 1 59.84 12.02 23.14
C MET A 1 58.77 10.95 23.33
N GLY A 2 59.11 9.68 23.61
CA GLY A 2 58.12 8.59 23.67
C GLY A 2 56.99 8.68 24.72
N GLN A 3 57.15 9.44 25.81
CA GLN A 3 56.06 9.64 26.79
C GLN A 3 54.96 10.59 26.28
N LEU A 4 55.29 11.55 25.41
CA LEU A 4 54.32 12.48 24.84
C LEU A 4 53.48 11.80 23.75
N GLU A 5 54.11 10.96 22.93
CA GLU A 5 53.42 10.15 21.89
C GLU A 5 52.50 9.10 22.52
N ALA A 6 52.92 8.48 23.63
CA ALA A 6 52.08 7.54 24.37
C ALA A 6 50.84 8.21 24.99
N LEU A 7 50.96 9.47 25.43
CA LEU A 7 49.85 10.24 25.97
C LEU A 7 48.86 10.66 24.87
N ASP A 8 49.37 11.09 23.71
CA ASP A 8 48.55 11.46 22.55
C ASP A 8 47.76 10.25 22.01
N GLY A 9 48.41 9.10 21.86
CA GLY A 9 47.73 7.85 21.50
C GLY A 9 46.66 7.42 22.51
N SER A 10 46.89 7.68 23.81
CA SER A 10 45.89 7.41 24.85
C SER A 10 44.70 8.36 24.76
N LEU A 11 44.93 9.63 24.42
CA LEU A 11 43.88 10.64 24.23
C LEU A 11 43.01 10.33 22.99
N ASP A 12 43.62 9.84 21.91
CA ASP A 12 42.89 9.46 20.70
C ASP A 12 42.02 8.21 20.93
N ILE A 13 42.54 7.21 21.64
CA ILE A 13 41.74 6.04 22.03
C ILE A 13 40.55 6.46 22.90
N LEU A 14 40.75 7.39 23.84
CA LEU A 14 39.68 7.90 24.69
C LEU A 14 38.63 8.68 23.89
N ARG A 15 39.06 9.54 22.95
CA ARG A 15 38.15 10.28 22.05
C ARG A 15 37.29 9.32 21.23
N GLU A 16 37.90 8.30 20.65
CA GLU A 16 37.21 7.29 19.87
C GLU A 16 36.20 6.52 20.73
N ASN A 17 36.58 6.13 21.95
CA ASN A 17 35.66 5.43 22.86
C ASN A 17 34.46 6.30 23.25
N ILE A 18 34.67 7.60 23.49
CA ILE A 18 33.59 8.55 23.81
C ILE A 18 32.68 8.77 22.59
N ALA A 19 33.25 8.87 21.39
CA ALA A 19 32.48 9.02 20.15
C ALA A 19 31.57 7.80 19.93
N GLN A 20 32.12 6.59 20.04
CA GLN A 20 31.36 5.34 19.92
C GLN A 20 30.26 5.23 20.98
N ARG A 21 30.55 5.57 22.24
CA ARG A 21 29.53 5.55 23.31
C ARG A 21 28.44 6.59 23.07
N ARG A 22 28.79 7.77 22.58
CA ARG A 22 27.81 8.82 22.25
C ARG A 22 26.90 8.36 21.12
N GLU A 23 27.44 7.78 20.06
CA GLU A 23 26.66 7.23 18.95
C GLU A 23 25.72 6.12 19.45
N HIS A 24 26.23 5.20 20.27
CA HIS A 24 25.41 4.14 20.86
C HIS A 24 24.25 4.68 21.70
N VAL A 25 24.50 5.66 22.57
CA VAL A 25 23.46 6.31 23.38
C VAL A 25 22.46 7.07 22.50
N GLN A 26 22.91 7.73 21.44
CA GLN A 26 22.01 8.41 20.49
C GLN A 26 21.10 7.41 19.78
N LEU A 27 21.63 6.28 19.32
CA LEU A 27 20.84 5.22 18.69
C LEU A 27 19.79 4.66 19.65
N LEU A 28 20.18 4.38 20.90
CA LEU A 28 19.25 3.96 21.93
C LEU A 28 18.18 5.03 22.16
N ASN A 29 18.57 6.28 22.40
CA ASN A 29 17.61 7.36 22.67
C ASN A 29 16.61 7.54 21.53
N ASN A 30 17.06 7.43 20.27
CA ASN A 30 16.18 7.47 19.10
C ASN A 30 15.20 6.29 19.09
N HIS A 31 15.67 5.08 19.39
CA HIS A 31 14.82 3.90 19.48
C HIS A 31 13.75 4.06 20.57
N TRP A 32 14.13 4.53 21.76
CA TRP A 32 13.21 4.80 22.86
C TRP A 32 12.23 5.92 22.52
N ALA A 33 12.69 7.03 21.95
CA ALA A 33 11.85 8.14 21.54
C ALA A 33 10.84 7.74 20.46
N LEU A 34 11.21 6.87 19.52
CA LEU A 34 10.31 6.34 18.51
C LEU A 34 9.26 5.39 19.12
N GLN A 35 9.69 4.46 19.97
CA GLN A 35 8.76 3.51 20.60
C GLN A 35 7.79 4.21 21.55
N ASP A 36 8.31 5.08 22.41
CA ASP A 36 7.50 5.84 23.37
C ASP A 36 6.60 6.85 22.65
N GLY A 37 7.15 7.55 21.65
CA GLY A 37 6.40 8.45 20.79
C GLY A 37 5.19 7.76 20.16
N ILE A 38 5.39 6.65 19.45
CA ILE A 38 4.29 5.92 18.80
C ILE A 38 3.26 5.41 19.82
N ARG A 39 3.69 4.98 21.01
CA ARG A 39 2.78 4.54 22.07
C ARG A 39 1.92 5.69 22.61
N ASN A 40 2.47 6.89 22.69
CA ASN A 40 1.79 8.05 23.27
C ASN A 40 0.95 8.86 22.26
N ILE A 41 1.10 8.64 20.94
CA ILE A 41 0.25 9.29 19.93
C ILE A 41 -1.21 8.84 20.12
N PRO A 42 -2.22 9.73 20.21
CA PRO A 42 -3.64 9.36 20.32
C PRO A 42 -4.15 8.50 19.14
N HIS A 43 -5.21 7.72 19.36
CA HIS A 43 -5.76 6.82 18.32
C HIS A 43 -6.23 7.57 17.08
N GLU A 44 -6.80 8.76 17.25
CA GLU A 44 -7.29 9.63 16.17
C GLU A 44 -6.13 10.06 15.27
N ILE A 45 -5.00 10.42 15.86
CA ILE A 45 -3.81 10.86 15.13
C ILE A 45 -3.17 9.68 14.40
N LEU A 46 -3.08 8.50 15.03
CA LEU A 46 -2.64 7.28 14.35
C LEU A 46 -3.56 6.91 13.19
N ALA A 47 -4.89 7.00 13.37
CA ALA A 47 -5.86 6.73 12.32
C ALA A 47 -5.67 7.68 11.12
N LEU A 48 -5.38 8.96 11.37
CA LEU A 48 -5.06 9.92 10.31
C LEU A 48 -3.76 9.52 9.60
N ILE A 49 -2.69 9.22 10.33
CA ILE A 49 -1.41 8.79 9.75
C ILE A 49 -1.61 7.54 8.87
N PHE A 50 -2.40 6.58 9.34
CA PHE A 50 -2.67 5.34 8.59
C PHE A 50 -3.47 5.60 7.33
N GLN A 51 -4.48 6.48 7.38
CA GLN A 51 -5.22 6.91 6.20
C GLN A 51 -4.31 7.62 5.19
N PHE A 52 -3.46 8.55 5.64
CA PHE A 52 -2.50 9.21 4.77
C PHE A 52 -1.53 8.22 4.13
N ALA A 53 -1.00 7.27 4.90
CA ALA A 53 -0.13 6.21 4.38
C ALA A 53 -0.87 5.33 3.37
N HIS A 54 -2.15 5.00 3.62
CA HIS A 54 -2.99 4.24 2.71
C HIS A 54 -3.21 4.99 1.39
N SER A 55 -3.69 6.23 1.44
CA SER A 55 -3.96 7.06 0.26
C SER A 55 -2.69 7.35 -0.55
N SER A 56 -1.56 7.58 0.12
CA SER A 56 -0.26 7.81 -0.53
C SER A 56 0.33 6.54 -1.16
N GLY A 57 -0.15 5.36 -0.74
CA GLY A 57 0.30 4.08 -1.25
C GLY A 57 -0.08 3.81 -2.71
N GLY A 58 -1.01 4.58 -3.28
CA GLY A 58 -1.50 4.41 -4.66
C GLY A 58 -1.88 2.96 -4.95
N ASN A 59 -1.26 2.36 -5.97
CA ASN A 59 -1.45 0.94 -6.31
C ASN A 59 -1.00 -0.06 -5.22
N ARG A 60 -0.45 0.38 -4.09
CA ARG A 60 -0.05 -0.48 -2.95
C ARG A 60 -0.78 -0.16 -1.65
N ALA A 61 -1.81 0.68 -1.68
CA ALA A 61 -2.60 1.07 -0.51
C ALA A 61 -3.06 -0.13 0.34
N PHE A 62 -3.49 -1.22 -0.31
CA PHE A 62 -3.90 -2.46 0.38
C PHE A 62 -2.80 -3.09 1.23
N ARG A 63 -1.54 -3.03 0.77
CA ARG A 63 -0.39 -3.57 1.52
C ARG A 63 -0.16 -2.78 2.79
N VAL A 64 -0.35 -1.45 2.74
CA VAL A 64 -0.23 -0.58 3.91
C VAL A 64 -1.23 -1.00 4.99
N THR A 65 -2.51 -1.17 4.62
CA THR A 65 -3.54 -1.63 5.57
C THR A 65 -3.20 -2.98 6.19
N GLU A 66 -2.79 -3.94 5.36
CA GLU A 66 -2.41 -5.28 5.84
C GLU A 66 -1.21 -5.23 6.78
N THR A 67 -0.12 -4.57 6.36
CA THR A 67 1.09 -4.43 7.17
C THR A 67 0.78 -3.76 8.50
N LEU A 68 0.05 -2.64 8.52
CA LEU A 68 -0.31 -1.94 9.74
C LEU A 68 -1.16 -2.82 10.68
N SER A 69 -2.13 -3.57 10.15
CA SER A 69 -2.99 -4.47 10.95
C SER A 69 -2.26 -5.65 11.60
N LEU A 70 -1.02 -5.91 11.18
CA LEU A 70 -0.18 -7.00 11.67
C LEU A 70 0.90 -6.54 12.67
N VAL A 71 1.10 -5.23 12.86
CA VAL A 71 2.16 -4.69 13.76
C VAL A 71 1.87 -5.03 15.23
N CYS A 72 0.70 -4.63 15.73
CA CYS A 72 0.28 -4.87 17.11
C CYS A 72 -1.25 -4.82 17.23
N THR A 73 -1.79 -5.23 18.38
CA THR A 73 -3.24 -5.20 18.66
C THR A 73 -3.83 -3.81 18.48
N ARG A 74 -3.16 -2.79 19.04
CA ARG A 74 -3.59 -1.39 18.93
C ARG A 74 -3.71 -0.92 17.49
N PHE A 75 -2.72 -1.23 16.64
CA PHE A 75 -2.75 -0.84 15.23
C PHE A 75 -3.87 -1.57 14.50
N ARG A 76 -4.06 -2.86 14.78
CA ARG A 76 -5.17 -3.64 14.24
C ARG A 76 -6.51 -3.02 14.60
N ASP A 77 -6.72 -2.64 15.86
CA ASP A 77 -7.97 -2.04 16.32
C ASP A 77 -8.25 -0.72 15.60
N ILE A 78 -7.22 0.13 15.45
CA ILE A 78 -7.32 1.38 14.69
C ILE A 78 -7.68 1.11 13.22
N CYS A 79 -7.00 0.16 12.56
CA CYS A 79 -7.31 -0.23 11.20
C CYS A 79 -8.76 -0.72 11.07
N LEU A 80 -9.25 -1.54 12.00
CA LEU A 80 -10.63 -2.04 12.01
C LEU A 80 -11.67 -0.94 12.27
N GLN A 81 -11.30 0.07 13.05
CA GLN A 81 -12.12 1.25 13.32
C GLN A 81 -12.07 2.30 12.20
N THR A 82 -11.26 2.08 11.16
CA THR A 82 -11.07 3.00 10.02
C THR A 82 -11.54 2.34 8.71
N PRO A 83 -12.84 2.37 8.38
CA PRO A 83 -13.40 1.61 7.26
C PRO A 83 -12.82 1.99 5.88
N GLN A 84 -12.38 3.25 5.71
CA GLN A 84 -11.74 3.75 4.49
C GLN A 84 -10.48 2.96 4.12
N MET A 85 -9.79 2.37 5.08
CA MET A 85 -8.59 1.57 4.80
C MET A 85 -8.90 0.24 4.11
N TRP A 86 -10.17 -0.16 4.05
CA TRP A 86 -10.66 -1.40 3.46
C TRP A 86 -11.48 -1.18 2.20
N SER A 87 -11.61 0.06 1.71
CA SER A 87 -12.44 0.41 0.55
C SER A 87 -11.82 0.07 -0.80
N SER A 88 -10.51 -0.18 -0.86
CA SER A 88 -9.82 -0.58 -2.10
C SER A 88 -9.99 -2.07 -2.36
N LEU A 89 -10.67 -2.42 -3.45
CA LEU A 89 -11.01 -3.79 -3.83
C LEU A 89 -10.43 -4.11 -5.21
N ARG A 90 -9.83 -5.30 -5.33
CA ARG A 90 -9.12 -5.70 -6.54
C ARG A 90 -9.39 -7.14 -6.92
N ASN A 91 -9.49 -7.40 -8.22
CA ASN A 91 -9.79 -8.73 -8.75
C ASN A 91 -8.68 -9.78 -8.56
N HIS A 92 -7.46 -9.36 -8.19
CA HIS A 92 -6.39 -10.28 -7.80
C HIS A 92 -6.42 -10.70 -6.33
N PHE A 93 -7.28 -10.10 -5.50
CA PHE A 93 -7.51 -10.61 -4.15
C PHE A 93 -8.28 -11.94 -4.20
N SER A 94 -8.10 -12.77 -3.16
CA SER A 94 -9.01 -13.89 -2.97
C SER A 94 -10.44 -13.38 -2.73
N LEU A 95 -11.44 -14.20 -3.04
CA LEU A 95 -12.84 -13.84 -2.76
C LEU A 95 -13.08 -13.61 -1.28
N ASP A 96 -12.45 -14.41 -0.41
CA ASP A 96 -12.57 -14.24 1.05
C ASP A 96 -12.00 -12.91 1.50
N LYS A 97 -10.86 -12.49 0.95
CA LYS A 97 -10.28 -11.17 1.23
C LYS A 97 -11.17 -10.04 0.70
N THR A 98 -11.75 -10.22 -0.48
CA THR A 98 -12.70 -9.24 -1.06
C THR A 98 -13.92 -9.06 -0.16
N ARG A 99 -14.53 -10.17 0.28
CA ARG A 99 -15.69 -10.16 1.20
C ARG A 99 -15.33 -9.58 2.56
N LEU A 100 -14.16 -9.93 3.10
CA LEU A 100 -13.66 -9.38 4.35
C LEU A 100 -13.48 -7.86 4.27
N ASN A 101 -12.86 -7.37 3.20
CA ASN A 101 -12.66 -5.94 2.97
C ASN A 101 -14.00 -5.22 2.78
N LEU A 102 -14.92 -5.78 2.00
CA LEU A 102 -16.29 -5.25 1.84
C LEU A 102 -16.98 -5.08 3.19
N ASN A 103 -16.97 -6.12 4.04
CA ASN A 103 -17.55 -6.05 5.38
C ASN A 103 -16.89 -4.94 6.22
N ARG A 104 -15.55 -4.88 6.23
CA ARG A 104 -14.80 -3.89 7.00
C ARG A 104 -14.95 -2.45 6.47
N SER A 105 -15.22 -2.28 5.17
CA SER A 105 -15.49 -0.97 4.56
C SER A 105 -16.82 -0.36 4.98
N LYS A 106 -17.74 -1.14 5.57
CA LYS A 106 -19.07 -0.69 6.01
C LYS A 106 -19.82 0.04 4.89
N ASP A 107 -20.16 1.31 5.07
CA ASP A 107 -20.88 2.15 4.08
C ASP A 107 -19.98 3.17 3.37
N THR A 108 -18.65 3.08 3.53
CA THR A 108 -17.74 4.01 2.86
C THR A 108 -17.79 3.81 1.35
N THR A 109 -17.34 4.82 0.63
CA THR A 109 -17.17 4.72 -0.82
C THR A 109 -16.09 3.71 -1.17
N LEU A 110 -16.24 3.04 -2.31
CA LEU A 110 -15.36 1.96 -2.77
C LEU A 110 -14.50 2.40 -3.97
N ASP A 111 -13.25 1.95 -3.96
CA ASP A 111 -12.31 2.13 -5.06
C ASP A 111 -12.05 0.76 -5.68
N ILE A 112 -12.54 0.57 -6.91
CA ILE A 112 -12.52 -0.72 -7.60
C ILE A 112 -11.40 -0.72 -8.64
N SER A 113 -10.48 -1.69 -8.55
CA SER A 113 -9.43 -1.88 -9.56
C SER A 113 -9.55 -3.26 -10.21
N ILE A 114 -9.68 -3.28 -11.54
CA ILE A 114 -9.74 -4.49 -12.35
C ILE A 114 -8.45 -4.60 -13.15
N HIS A 115 -7.71 -5.68 -12.96
CA HIS A 115 -6.49 -5.96 -13.69
C HIS A 115 -6.67 -7.16 -14.63
N HIS A 116 -6.40 -6.98 -15.92
CA HIS A 116 -6.48 -8.04 -16.91
C HIS A 116 -5.25 -8.04 -17.81
N TYR A 117 -4.30 -8.93 -17.47
CA TYR A 117 -2.94 -8.98 -18.02
C TYR A 117 -2.75 -9.95 -19.20
N TYR A 118 -3.79 -10.65 -19.66
CA TYR A 118 -3.65 -11.75 -20.61
C TYR A 118 -4.51 -11.56 -21.86
N HIS A 119 -3.89 -11.01 -22.91
CA HIS A 119 -4.49 -10.59 -24.19
C HIS A 119 -5.35 -11.67 -24.85
N ASP A 120 -4.84 -12.90 -24.88
CA ASP A 120 -5.50 -13.99 -25.59
C ASP A 120 -6.48 -14.80 -24.73
N ARG A 121 -6.65 -14.45 -23.45
CA ARG A 121 -7.49 -15.24 -22.55
C ARG A 121 -8.81 -14.55 -22.24
N PRO A 122 -9.93 -15.30 -22.20
CA PRO A 122 -11.17 -14.78 -21.66
C PRO A 122 -10.97 -14.28 -20.23
N LEU A 123 -11.85 -13.37 -19.82
CA LEU A 123 -11.94 -12.95 -18.43
C LEU A 123 -12.01 -14.21 -17.56
N GLY A 124 -10.97 -14.44 -16.76
CA GLY A 124 -10.85 -15.66 -15.97
C GLY A 124 -11.96 -15.74 -14.92
N PRO A 125 -12.28 -16.94 -14.41
CA PRO A 125 -13.34 -17.15 -13.43
C PRO A 125 -13.15 -16.28 -12.17
N LYS A 126 -11.90 -16.00 -11.78
CA LYS A 126 -11.58 -15.11 -10.66
C LYS A 126 -12.10 -13.68 -10.85
N THR A 127 -11.93 -13.10 -12.03
CA THR A 127 -12.42 -11.73 -12.32
C THR A 127 -13.94 -11.71 -12.35
N THR A 128 -14.57 -12.72 -12.95
CA THR A 128 -16.03 -12.84 -12.97
C THR A 128 -16.60 -12.93 -11.55
N GLN A 129 -16.06 -13.83 -10.71
CA GLN A 129 -16.51 -13.98 -9.31
C GLN A 129 -16.25 -12.72 -8.48
N PHE A 130 -15.14 -12.02 -8.73
CA PHE A 130 -14.88 -10.72 -8.12
C PHE A 130 -15.97 -9.71 -8.50
N LEU A 131 -16.26 -9.57 -9.79
CA LEU A 131 -17.30 -8.65 -10.28
C LEU A 131 -18.67 -8.97 -9.69
N GLU A 132 -19.08 -10.25 -9.69
CA GLU A 132 -20.32 -10.71 -9.05
C GLU A 132 -20.39 -10.34 -7.56
N THR A 133 -19.24 -10.29 -6.88
CA THR A 133 -19.16 -9.91 -5.47
C THR A 133 -19.23 -8.39 -5.27
N VAL A 134 -18.65 -7.57 -6.15
CA VAL A 134 -18.56 -6.11 -5.94
C VAL A 134 -19.69 -5.31 -6.61
N ILE A 135 -20.29 -5.83 -7.68
CA ILE A 135 -21.38 -5.18 -8.44
C ILE A 135 -22.59 -4.83 -7.56
N PRO A 136 -23.05 -5.68 -6.62
CA PRO A 136 -24.15 -5.34 -5.72
C PRO A 136 -23.88 -4.09 -4.87
N HIS A 137 -22.61 -3.72 -4.70
CA HIS A 137 -22.17 -2.52 -3.96
C HIS A 137 -21.85 -1.33 -4.87
N SER A 138 -22.20 -1.40 -6.17
CA SER A 138 -22.01 -0.32 -7.16
C SER A 138 -22.54 1.06 -6.76
N PRO A 139 -23.62 1.21 -5.97
CA PRO A 139 -24.06 2.52 -5.50
C PRO A 139 -23.03 3.28 -4.65
N ARG A 140 -22.05 2.56 -4.09
CA ARG A 140 -20.98 3.10 -3.26
C ARG A 140 -19.67 3.33 -4.01
N TRP A 141 -19.58 2.95 -5.28
CA TRP A 141 -18.33 3.11 -6.04
C TRP A 141 -18.02 4.58 -6.23
N LEU A 142 -16.80 4.98 -5.85
CA LEU A 142 -16.25 6.32 -6.06
C LEU A 142 -15.30 6.35 -7.25
N SER A 143 -14.50 5.29 -7.41
CA SER A 143 -13.60 5.15 -8.54
C SER A 143 -13.63 3.75 -9.14
N LEU A 144 -13.45 3.68 -10.47
CA LEU A 144 -13.27 2.46 -11.23
C LEU A 144 -12.04 2.58 -12.12
N ASP A 145 -11.01 1.78 -11.80
CA ASP A 145 -9.78 1.69 -12.56
C ASP A 145 -9.72 0.36 -13.30
N ILE A 146 -9.50 0.41 -14.61
CA ILE A 146 -9.37 -0.77 -15.47
C ILE A 146 -7.97 -0.77 -16.07
N TYR A 147 -7.15 -1.73 -15.64
CA TYR A 147 -5.80 -1.96 -16.13
C TYR A 147 -5.84 -3.11 -17.13
N THR A 148 -5.83 -2.77 -18.41
CA THR A 148 -5.85 -3.74 -19.51
C THR A 148 -5.33 -3.10 -20.79
N GLU A 149 -5.13 -3.88 -21.83
CA GLU A 149 -4.90 -3.33 -23.17
C GLU A 149 -6.22 -2.89 -23.79
N ASP A 150 -6.18 -1.87 -24.64
CA ASP A 150 -7.36 -1.33 -25.34
C ASP A 150 -8.18 -2.42 -26.04
N SER A 151 -7.50 -3.40 -26.65
CA SER A 151 -8.12 -4.55 -27.32
C SER A 151 -9.02 -5.41 -26.40
N CYS A 152 -8.77 -5.38 -25.09
CA CYS A 152 -9.48 -6.17 -24.09
C CYS A 152 -10.52 -5.38 -23.30
N LEU A 153 -10.50 -4.04 -23.36
CA LEU A 153 -11.39 -3.16 -22.60
C LEU A 153 -12.88 -3.48 -22.84
N ALA A 154 -13.27 -3.66 -24.11
CA ALA A 154 -14.64 -3.98 -24.48
C ALA A 154 -15.15 -5.29 -23.84
N ARG A 155 -14.24 -6.25 -23.58
CA ARG A 155 -14.58 -7.54 -22.94
C ARG A 155 -14.91 -7.35 -21.46
N ILE A 156 -14.25 -6.41 -20.79
CA ILE A 156 -14.55 -6.07 -19.39
C ILE A 156 -15.85 -5.29 -19.31
N ILE A 157 -16.00 -4.27 -20.15
CA ILE A 157 -17.20 -3.42 -20.17
C ILE A 157 -18.45 -4.24 -20.48
N SER A 158 -18.38 -5.20 -21.41
CA SER A 158 -19.52 -6.06 -21.75
C SER A 158 -19.97 -7.00 -20.61
N LYS A 159 -19.17 -7.15 -19.54
CA LYS A 159 -19.54 -7.91 -18.33
C LYS A 159 -20.17 -7.04 -17.24
N LEU A 160 -20.07 -5.73 -17.34
CA LEU A 160 -20.72 -4.82 -16.41
C LEU A 160 -22.18 -4.65 -16.88
N PRO A 161 -23.17 -4.94 -16.01
CA PRO A 161 -24.56 -4.63 -16.33
C PRO A 161 -24.76 -3.12 -16.37
N ILE A 162 -25.97 -2.67 -16.65
CA ILE A 162 -26.33 -1.26 -16.45
C ILE A 162 -26.28 -0.98 -14.94
N LEU A 163 -25.23 -0.30 -14.50
CA LEU A 163 -24.98 0.00 -13.09
C LEU A 163 -25.50 1.39 -12.73
N GLN A 164 -26.08 1.50 -11.53
CA GLN A 164 -26.38 2.79 -10.91
C GLN A 164 -25.16 3.24 -10.10
N LEU A 165 -24.51 4.31 -10.56
CA LEU A 165 -23.21 4.77 -10.04
C LEU A 165 -23.29 6.21 -9.49
N PRO A 166 -24.19 6.50 -8.53
CA PRO A 166 -24.49 7.86 -8.06
C PRO A 166 -23.32 8.56 -7.35
N LYS A 167 -22.34 7.80 -6.84
CA LYS A 167 -21.16 8.35 -6.14
C LYS A 167 -19.89 8.30 -6.98
N LEU A 168 -19.98 7.80 -8.22
CA LEU A 168 -18.81 7.59 -9.05
C LEU A 168 -18.29 8.93 -9.54
N ALA A 169 -17.08 9.27 -9.11
CA ALA A 169 -16.40 10.49 -9.48
C ALA A 169 -15.36 10.27 -10.57
N MET A 170 -14.87 9.02 -10.73
CA MET A 170 -13.73 8.75 -11.60
C MET A 170 -13.82 7.36 -12.26
N ILE A 171 -13.61 7.32 -13.57
CA ILE A 171 -13.35 6.09 -14.34
C ILE A 171 -12.03 6.29 -15.08
N ARG A 172 -11.10 5.35 -14.94
CA ARG A 172 -9.83 5.38 -15.67
C ARG A 172 -9.60 4.08 -16.40
N HIS A 173 -9.25 4.19 -17.67
CA HIS A 173 -8.56 3.12 -18.38
C HIS A 173 -7.06 3.40 -18.31
N VAL A 174 -6.28 2.42 -17.86
CA VAL A 174 -4.83 2.51 -17.80
C VAL A 174 -4.27 1.43 -18.70
N GLU A 175 -3.74 1.85 -19.85
CA GLU A 175 -3.06 0.96 -20.77
C GLU A 175 -1.80 0.42 -20.10
N GLU A 176 -1.73 -0.90 -19.95
CA GLU A 176 -0.61 -1.56 -19.28
C GLU A 176 0.30 -2.21 -20.32
N THR A 177 1.37 -1.51 -20.68
CA THR A 177 2.39 -1.97 -21.64
C THR A 177 3.27 -3.09 -21.05
N ASP A 178 3.90 -3.89 -21.91
CA ASP A 178 4.71 -5.06 -21.52
C ASP A 178 5.83 -4.75 -20.51
N GLU A 179 6.36 -3.53 -20.50
CA GLU A 179 7.37 -3.08 -19.53
C GLU A 179 6.81 -3.00 -18.10
N ALA A 180 5.55 -2.59 -17.95
CA ALA A 180 4.85 -2.58 -16.65
C ALA A 180 4.54 -4.00 -16.14
N LYS A 181 4.30 -4.96 -17.06
CA LYS A 181 4.05 -6.37 -16.73
C LYS A 181 5.28 -7.02 -16.09
N LEU A 182 6.49 -6.75 -16.59
CA LEU A 182 7.74 -7.26 -16.03
C LEU A 182 8.06 -6.70 -14.64
N ALA A 183 7.78 -5.41 -14.42
CA ALA A 183 7.92 -4.78 -13.10
C ALA A 183 6.93 -5.38 -12.09
N ASN A 184 5.66 -5.59 -12.48
CA ASN A 184 4.65 -6.13 -11.58
C ASN A 184 4.86 -7.61 -11.25
N ILE A 185 5.34 -8.43 -12.20
CA ILE A 185 5.63 -9.86 -11.98
C ILE A 185 6.86 -10.05 -11.08
N SER A 186 7.92 -9.27 -11.27
CA SER A 186 9.11 -9.30 -10.40
C SER A 186 8.79 -8.83 -8.97
N ILE A 187 7.93 -7.82 -8.83
CA ILE A 187 7.51 -7.28 -7.52
C ILE A 187 6.52 -8.20 -6.78
N LEU A 188 5.69 -8.98 -7.49
CA LEU A 188 4.85 -10.03 -6.88
C LEU A 188 5.71 -11.18 -6.29
N ASN A 189 6.92 -11.40 -6.81
CA ASN A 189 7.87 -12.40 -6.33
C ASN A 189 8.89 -11.86 -5.30
N GLY A 190 8.71 -10.63 -4.79
CA GLY A 190 9.50 -10.09 -3.70
C GLY A 190 10.91 -9.62 -4.06
N THR A 191 11.26 -9.51 -5.34
CA THR A 191 12.53 -8.90 -5.77
C THR A 191 12.34 -7.41 -6.05
N CYS A 192 12.77 -6.58 -5.11
CA CYS A 192 12.83 -5.13 -5.29
C CYS A 192 14.00 -4.76 -6.21
N HIS A 193 13.73 -4.45 -7.48
CA HIS A 193 14.61 -3.59 -8.27
C HIS A 193 13.96 -2.21 -8.44
N LEU A 194 14.63 -1.19 -7.90
CA LEU A 194 14.30 0.21 -8.09
C LEU A 194 14.46 0.56 -9.58
N SER A 195 13.38 0.93 -10.26
CA SER A 195 13.45 1.62 -11.54
C SER A 195 12.80 3.00 -11.44
N HIS A 196 13.55 3.98 -11.96
CA HIS A 196 13.27 5.41 -11.94
C HIS A 196 11.98 5.79 -12.66
N SER A 197 11.23 6.72 -12.07
CA SER A 197 10.11 7.41 -12.71
C SER A 197 10.63 8.53 -13.61
N LEU A 198 10.41 8.42 -14.92
CA LEU A 198 10.55 9.53 -15.87
C LEU A 198 9.22 10.29 -15.93
N LYS A 199 9.26 11.58 -15.55
CA LYS A 199 8.17 12.54 -15.76
C LYS A 199 8.05 12.85 -17.24
N VAL A 200 6.86 12.68 -17.80
CA VAL A 200 6.49 13.25 -19.11
C VAL A 200 6.35 14.77 -18.94
N LYS A 201 7.16 15.52 -19.67
CA LYS A 201 6.98 16.97 -19.86
C LYS A 201 5.86 17.18 -20.88
N THR A 202 4.96 18.11 -20.54
CA THR A 202 4.02 18.82 -21.42
C THR A 202 4.69 19.38 -22.66
#